data_AF-A0A7W1ITN1-F1
#
_entry.id   AF-A0A7W1ITN1-F1
#
_cell.length_a   1.000
_cell.length_b   1.000
_cell.length_c   1.000
_cell.angle_alpha   90.00
_cell.angle_beta   90.00
_cell.angle_gamma   90.00
#
_symmetry.space_group_name_H-M   'P 1'
#
loop_
_entity.id
_entity.type
_entity.pdbx_description
1 polymer ?
#
loop_
_entity_poly.entity_id
_entity_poly.type
_entity_poly.pdbx_seq_one_letter_code
_entity_poly.pdbx_strand_id
1 'polypeptide(L)'
;MARPLLDLDQDWHRQRAQLRTGNRRPPPLVTAGLDVVHGDQGHPQVKVAGMALIFGLFPPTLEEFIELARTRLRLGQESSRNELQGVLGARIQALWAWLPTLQQDAYLEFDHATDLHRLWLLGPGSGQMREVDSELESAGLDAAFLGALVITGARNWGGREGLSRLVERFGRQPMLVAAQVADALEREARSPETALTLAQTRWPALNPYDEPAWEPLVDSEPPWTCVQLGRLALRLGLFRASRLLLGQAKKVDCTPIAWFDLGQACEALDDLTHGESAFAHYTTLQADDADGWRRLLFCRLRLGLLWEAEETLKRYRTAGGPEREVVDRLIQTLRRPRLPLIQRAHLAGWLGARATSALAARLPVGLIVEEALAQREADGSESDGPKLRELVERLRAEIQRLLSQPGQATSPDQLPGSGLIESLIRVCLLTLPLLAVQPPTQLASQAGAHTLLAVKIWGDLTLGVDHAPDSLELRGCLLDLARFALT
;
A
#
# COMPACT_ATOMS: atom_id res chain seq x y z
N MET A 1 -14.26 -20.87 38.07
CA MET A 1 -13.54 -20.87 36.79
C MET A 1 -12.07 -20.91 37.09
N ALA A 2 -11.34 -21.88 36.52
CA ALA A 2 -9.90 -21.94 36.67
C ALA A 2 -9.26 -20.73 35.98
N ARG A 3 -8.22 -20.16 36.61
CA ARG A 3 -7.38 -19.12 36.00
C ARG A 3 -6.07 -19.77 35.55
N PRO A 4 -5.39 -19.21 34.55
CA PRO A 4 -4.03 -19.63 34.24
C PRO A 4 -3.12 -19.44 35.46
N LEU A 5 -2.10 -20.28 35.60
CA LEU A 5 -1.09 -20.20 36.64
C LEU A 5 -0.28 -18.90 36.54
N LEU A 6 0.07 -18.48 35.32
CA LEU A 6 0.68 -17.17 35.12
C LEU A 6 -0.41 -16.09 35.03
N ASP A 7 -0.37 -15.13 35.95
CA ASP A 7 -1.34 -14.04 35.97
C ASP A 7 -1.26 -13.19 34.69
N LEU A 8 -2.42 -12.78 34.17
CA LEU A 8 -2.52 -11.92 32.98
C LEU A 8 -1.92 -10.52 33.23
N ASP A 9 -1.81 -10.10 34.49
CA ASP A 9 -1.15 -8.85 34.88
C ASP A 9 0.38 -8.95 34.88
N GLN A 10 0.93 -10.14 34.63
CA GLN A 10 2.37 -10.31 34.46
C GLN A 10 2.86 -9.53 33.22
N ASP A 11 4.04 -8.91 33.33
CA ASP A 11 4.56 -7.96 32.33
C ASP A 11 4.56 -8.52 30.90
N TRP A 12 4.75 -9.82 30.74
CA TRP A 12 4.78 -10.49 29.44
C TRP A 12 3.40 -10.53 28.76
N HIS A 13 2.36 -10.93 29.49
CA HIS A 13 0.99 -10.89 28.97
C HIS A 13 0.59 -9.46 28.61
N ARG A 14 1.02 -8.46 29.42
CA ARG A 14 0.83 -7.04 29.11
C ARG A 14 1.58 -6.59 27.87
N GLN A 15 2.85 -6.97 27.71
CA GLN A 15 3.64 -6.63 26.52
C GLN A 15 3.04 -7.26 25.25
N ARG A 16 2.63 -8.53 25.27
CA ARG A 16 1.94 -9.16 24.14
C ARG A 16 0.58 -8.51 23.87
N ALA A 17 -0.19 -8.19 24.91
CA ALA A 17 -1.42 -7.40 24.76
C ALA A 17 -1.17 -6.06 24.07
N GLN A 18 -0.14 -5.32 24.49
CA GLN A 18 0.26 -4.06 23.86
C GLN A 18 0.65 -4.23 22.40
N LEU A 19 1.42 -5.28 22.05
CA LEU A 19 1.76 -5.59 20.66
C LEU A 19 0.51 -5.84 19.83
N ARG A 20 -0.43 -6.64 20.33
CA ARG A 20 -1.72 -6.91 19.67
C ARG A 20 -2.54 -5.64 19.45
N THR A 21 -2.67 -4.79 20.48
CA THR A 21 -3.41 -3.52 20.38
C THR A 21 -2.72 -2.50 19.48
N GLY A 22 -1.40 -2.58 19.33
CA GLY A 22 -0.60 -1.66 18.53
C GLY A 22 -0.41 -2.10 17.07
N ASN A 23 -1.16 -3.10 16.59
CA ASN A 23 -0.98 -3.73 15.27
C ASN A 23 0.45 -4.21 15.02
N ARG A 24 1.16 -4.62 16.07
CA ARG A 24 2.49 -5.23 15.98
C ARG A 24 2.38 -6.72 16.20
N ARG A 25 3.16 -7.50 15.46
CA ARG A 25 3.16 -8.96 15.57
C ARG A 25 3.91 -9.39 16.84
N PRO A 26 3.24 -10.08 17.78
CA PRO A 26 3.96 -10.78 18.83
C PRO A 26 4.91 -11.82 18.21
N PRO A 27 6.00 -12.21 18.91
CA PRO A 27 6.78 -13.36 18.50
C PRO A 27 5.86 -14.58 18.32
N PRO A 28 6.01 -15.32 17.21
CA PRO A 28 5.02 -16.32 16.79
C PRO A 28 4.92 -17.45 17.81
N LEU A 29 6.04 -17.88 18.37
CA LEU A 29 6.10 -18.99 19.31
C LEU A 29 7.11 -18.69 20.43
N VAL A 30 6.66 -18.83 21.68
CA VAL A 30 7.44 -18.51 22.89
C VAL A 30 7.21 -19.60 23.93
N THR A 31 8.25 -19.90 24.71
CA THR A 31 8.15 -20.80 25.85
C THR A 31 8.73 -20.17 27.11
N ALA A 32 8.22 -20.54 28.27
CA ALA A 32 8.77 -20.17 29.57
C ALA A 32 8.71 -21.37 30.54
N GLY A 33 9.70 -21.44 31.43
CA GLY A 33 9.66 -22.34 32.58
C GLY A 33 8.97 -21.66 33.76
N LEU A 34 8.07 -22.36 34.44
CA LEU A 34 7.34 -21.86 35.60
C LEU A 34 7.69 -22.68 36.84
N ASP A 35 8.13 -21.99 37.89
CA ASP A 35 8.32 -22.54 39.23
C ASP A 35 7.17 -22.11 40.13
N VAL A 36 6.51 -23.09 40.77
CA VAL A 36 5.41 -22.84 41.70
C VAL A 36 5.92 -22.94 43.14
N VAL A 37 6.03 -21.80 43.80
CA VAL A 37 6.44 -21.70 45.20
C VAL A 37 5.20 -21.53 46.06
N HIS A 38 5.02 -22.41 47.05
CA HIS A 38 3.91 -22.27 48.00
C HIS A 38 4.39 -21.43 49.18
N GLY A 39 3.85 -20.20 49.30
CA GLY A 39 4.16 -19.33 50.43
C GLY A 39 3.37 -19.71 51.69
N ASP A 40 3.76 -19.13 52.83
CA ASP A 40 3.16 -19.39 54.15
C ASP A 40 1.65 -19.12 54.23
N GLN A 41 1.11 -18.32 53.30
CA GLN A 41 -0.31 -17.98 53.20
C GLN A 41 -1.12 -18.96 52.33
N GLY A 42 -0.53 -20.05 51.86
CA GLY A 42 -1.22 -21.13 51.14
C GLY A 42 -1.61 -20.83 49.68
N HIS A 43 -1.38 -19.61 49.19
CA HIS A 43 -1.55 -19.27 47.78
C HIS A 43 -0.28 -19.62 46.97
N PRO A 44 -0.39 -20.37 45.87
CA PRO A 44 0.76 -20.66 45.01
C PRO A 44 1.24 -19.35 44.35
N GLN A 45 2.52 -19.02 44.54
CA GLN A 45 3.21 -17.96 43.81
C GLN A 45 3.95 -18.58 42.63
N VAL A 46 3.67 -18.07 41.43
CA VAL A 46 4.30 -18.56 40.20
C VAL A 46 5.44 -17.61 39.82
N LYS A 47 6.64 -18.16 39.69
CA LYS A 47 7.83 -17.44 39.25
C LYS A 47 8.25 -17.95 37.87
N VAL A 48 8.54 -17.03 36.96
CA VAL A 48 9.11 -17.38 35.65
C VAL A 48 10.60 -17.68 35.84
N ALA A 49 11.00 -18.93 35.62
CA ALA A 49 12.38 -19.40 35.76
C ALA A 49 13.27 -18.95 34.59
N GLY A 50 12.68 -18.86 33.39
CA GLY A 50 13.30 -18.33 32.19
C GLY A 50 12.32 -18.33 31.01
N MET A 51 12.69 -17.65 29.91
CA MET A 51 11.87 -17.54 28.70
C MET A 51 12.74 -17.64 27.44
N ALA A 52 12.19 -18.24 26.39
CA ALA A 52 12.87 -18.38 25.10
C ALA A 52 11.91 -18.19 23.92
N LEU A 53 12.42 -17.56 22.85
CA LEU A 53 11.74 -17.45 21.56
C LEU A 53 12.10 -18.67 20.71
N ILE A 54 11.11 -19.29 20.07
CA ILE A 54 11.30 -20.46 19.22
C ILE A 54 11.26 -20.02 17.76
N PHE A 55 12.34 -20.26 17.02
CA PHE A 55 12.47 -19.91 15.60
C PHE A 55 12.43 -21.16 14.72
N GLY A 56 11.85 -21.03 13.52
CA GLY A 56 11.94 -22.04 12.45
C GLY A 56 11.08 -23.30 12.62
N LEU A 57 10.32 -23.40 13.71
CA LEU A 57 9.35 -24.47 13.96
C LEU A 57 8.07 -23.83 14.45
N PHE A 58 6.99 -23.96 13.68
CA PHE A 58 5.65 -23.59 14.13
C PHE A 58 4.71 -24.78 13.91
N PRO A 59 4.00 -25.25 14.95
CA PRO A 59 3.16 -26.44 14.83
C PRO A 59 1.92 -26.15 13.95
N PRO A 60 1.65 -26.93 12.90
CA PRO A 60 0.45 -26.77 12.09
C PRO A 60 -0.85 -27.23 12.77
N THR A 61 -0.79 -27.90 13.93
CA THR A 61 -1.97 -28.39 14.67
C THR A 61 -1.84 -28.14 16.17
N LEU A 62 -2.97 -28.17 16.88
CA LEU A 62 -3.02 -28.10 18.34
C LEU A 62 -2.30 -29.30 18.98
N GLU A 63 -2.51 -30.51 18.44
CA GLU A 63 -1.85 -31.71 18.95
C GLU A 63 -0.33 -31.57 18.90
N GLU A 64 0.22 -31.07 17.79
CA GLU A 64 1.66 -30.84 17.67
C GLU A 64 2.16 -29.69 18.54
N PHE A 65 1.34 -28.70 18.82
CA PHE A 65 1.67 -27.64 19.78
C PHE A 65 1.79 -28.20 21.21
N ILE A 66 0.90 -29.11 21.60
CA ILE A 66 0.97 -29.82 22.88
C ILE A 66 2.18 -30.76 22.90
N GLU A 67 2.40 -31.53 21.84
CA GLU A 67 3.54 -32.45 21.73
C GLU A 67 4.89 -31.72 21.73
N LEU A 68 4.93 -30.50 21.19
CA LEU A 68 6.10 -29.64 21.26
C LEU A 68 6.48 -29.30 22.71
N ALA A 69 5.48 -29.03 23.56
CA ALA A 69 5.68 -28.84 25.00
C ALA A 69 6.10 -30.15 25.68
N ARG A 70 5.39 -31.25 25.40
CA ARG A 70 5.68 -32.57 25.99
C ARG A 70 7.11 -33.04 25.71
N THR A 71 7.58 -32.86 24.49
CA THR A 71 8.94 -33.27 24.08
C THR A 71 10.05 -32.33 24.58
N ARG A 72 9.71 -31.34 25.42
CA ARG A 72 10.58 -30.32 26.01
C ARG A 72 11.35 -29.51 24.98
N LEU A 73 10.81 -29.32 23.77
CA LEU A 73 11.51 -28.70 22.64
C LEU A 73 12.87 -29.39 22.43
N ARG A 74 12.91 -30.47 21.62
CA ARG A 74 14.16 -31.20 21.31
C ARG A 74 15.14 -30.34 20.51
N LEU A 75 15.76 -29.36 21.16
CA LEU A 75 16.91 -28.64 20.66
C LEU A 75 18.08 -29.64 20.66
N GLY A 76 18.84 -29.63 19.56
CA GLY A 76 19.91 -30.59 19.27
C GLY A 76 20.99 -30.69 20.35
N GLN A 77 21.97 -31.57 20.13
CA GLN A 77 22.90 -31.97 21.18
C GLN A 77 23.88 -30.85 21.64
N GLU A 78 23.89 -30.69 22.96
CA GLU A 78 24.98 -30.35 23.90
C GLU A 78 25.29 -28.90 24.31
N SER A 79 25.27 -27.86 23.47
CA SER A 79 25.55 -26.48 23.97
C SER A 79 24.30 -25.66 24.28
N SER A 80 23.34 -25.63 23.35
CA SER A 80 22.09 -24.87 23.46
C SER A 80 21.15 -25.37 24.58
N ARG A 81 21.28 -26.63 24.98
CA ARG A 81 20.50 -27.19 26.11
C ARG A 81 20.92 -26.64 27.46
N ASN A 82 22.20 -26.35 27.66
CA ASN A 82 22.69 -25.80 28.93
C ASN A 82 22.20 -24.36 29.12
N GLU A 83 22.14 -23.57 28.04
CA GLU A 83 21.62 -22.19 28.07
C GLU A 83 20.12 -22.13 28.36
N LEU A 84 19.37 -23.16 27.96
CA LEU A 84 17.91 -23.24 28.14
C LEU A 84 17.49 -24.12 29.32
N GLN A 85 18.43 -24.60 30.13
CA GLN A 85 18.14 -25.46 31.27
C GLN A 85 17.19 -24.79 32.28
N GLY A 86 17.29 -23.48 32.46
CA GLY A 86 16.36 -22.71 33.31
C GLY A 86 14.93 -22.63 32.76
N VAL A 87 14.74 -22.84 31.45
CA VAL A 87 13.43 -22.84 30.79
C VAL A 87 12.86 -24.25 30.71
N LEU A 88 13.67 -25.21 30.26
CA LEU A 88 13.26 -26.59 29.97
C LEU A 88 13.35 -27.52 31.18
N GLY A 89 14.03 -27.09 32.24
CA GLY A 89 14.20 -27.83 33.50
C GLY A 89 13.09 -27.59 34.51
N ALA A 90 12.23 -26.58 34.29
CA ALA A 90 11.09 -26.29 35.15
C ALA A 90 10.06 -27.41 35.09
N ARG A 91 9.33 -27.63 36.19
CA ARG A 91 8.24 -28.63 36.24
C ARG A 91 7.11 -28.26 35.29
N ILE A 92 6.70 -27.00 35.32
CA ILE A 92 5.62 -26.50 34.49
C ILE A 92 6.21 -25.70 33.35
N GLN A 93 5.78 -25.99 32.14
CA GLN A 93 6.17 -25.27 30.94
C GLN A 93 4.97 -24.49 30.40
N ALA A 94 5.21 -23.22 30.10
CA ALA A 94 4.23 -22.31 29.51
C ALA A 94 4.61 -22.05 28.06
N LEU A 95 3.70 -22.24 27.11
CA LEU A 95 3.90 -21.94 25.69
C LEU A 95 2.86 -20.94 25.18
N TRP A 96 3.27 -20.03 24.32
CA TRP A 96 2.39 -19.11 23.60
C TRP A 96 2.57 -19.27 22.11
N ALA A 97 1.47 -19.47 21.39
CA ALA A 97 1.42 -19.40 19.94
C ALA A 97 0.50 -18.25 19.50
N TRP A 98 1.01 -17.34 18.69
CA TRP A 98 0.20 -16.27 18.09
C TRP A 98 -0.64 -16.83 16.94
N LEU A 99 -1.96 -16.67 17.04
CA LEU A 99 -2.93 -17.12 16.04
C LEU A 99 -3.53 -15.90 15.31
N PRO A 100 -2.91 -15.41 14.22
CA PRO A 100 -3.31 -14.18 13.54
C PRO A 100 -4.72 -14.23 12.95
N THR A 101 -5.23 -15.40 12.60
CA THR A 101 -6.60 -15.57 12.09
C THR A 101 -7.66 -15.34 13.17
N LEU A 102 -7.32 -15.56 14.44
CA LEU A 102 -8.19 -15.29 15.59
C LEU A 102 -7.86 -13.96 16.26
N GLN A 103 -6.68 -13.38 15.98
CA GLN A 103 -6.09 -12.27 16.72
C GLN A 103 -5.94 -12.57 18.23
N GLN A 104 -5.58 -13.83 18.54
CA GLN A 104 -5.45 -14.34 19.90
C GLN A 104 -4.13 -15.10 20.10
N ASP A 105 -3.70 -15.22 21.35
CA ASP A 105 -2.66 -16.18 21.71
C ASP A 105 -3.30 -17.48 22.20
N ALA A 106 -2.86 -18.61 21.65
CA ALA A 106 -3.04 -19.90 22.29
C ALA A 106 -1.96 -20.06 23.37
N TYR A 107 -2.40 -20.06 24.63
CA TYR A 107 -1.56 -20.21 25.80
C TYR A 107 -1.72 -21.61 26.37
N LEU A 108 -0.63 -22.35 26.51
CA LEU A 108 -0.59 -23.71 27.02
C LEU A 108 0.24 -23.73 28.31
N GLU A 109 -0.29 -24.35 29.35
CA GLU A 109 0.47 -24.75 30.54
C GLU A 109 0.53 -26.27 30.57
N PHE A 110 1.73 -26.80 30.71
CA PHE A 110 2.01 -28.23 30.67
C PHE A 110 2.80 -28.64 31.91
N ASP A 111 2.29 -29.58 32.71
CA ASP A 111 2.96 -30.13 33.89
C ASP A 111 3.69 -31.43 33.53
N HIS A 112 5.02 -31.36 33.42
CA HIS A 112 5.86 -32.50 33.09
C HIS A 112 5.81 -33.65 34.10
N ALA A 113 5.36 -33.41 35.32
CA ALA A 113 5.26 -34.45 36.33
C ALA A 113 3.98 -35.29 36.19
N THR A 114 2.91 -34.71 35.63
CA THR A 114 1.58 -35.33 35.57
C THR A 114 1.09 -35.58 34.14
N ASP A 115 1.79 -35.06 33.12
CA ASP A 115 1.37 -35.02 31.71
C ASP A 115 0.04 -34.27 31.50
N LEU A 116 -0.42 -33.53 32.52
CA LEU A 116 -1.61 -32.70 32.42
C LEU A 116 -1.27 -31.39 31.74
N HIS A 117 -2.18 -30.95 30.87
CA HIS A 117 -2.09 -29.68 30.22
C HIS A 117 -3.41 -28.92 30.30
N ARG A 118 -3.31 -27.60 30.20
CA ARG A 118 -4.44 -26.70 30.11
C ARG A 118 -4.16 -25.67 29.03
N LEU A 119 -5.19 -25.35 28.28
CA LEU A 119 -5.10 -24.46 27.13
C LEU A 119 -6.06 -23.29 27.32
N TRP A 120 -5.60 -22.09 26.99
CA TRP A 120 -6.40 -20.88 27.00
C TRP A 120 -6.24 -20.12 25.70
N LEU A 121 -7.31 -19.46 25.29
CA LEU A 121 -7.25 -18.40 24.28
C LEU A 121 -7.24 -17.05 24.98
N LEU A 122 -6.22 -16.26 24.69
CA LEU A 122 -6.04 -14.92 25.25
C LEU A 122 -6.35 -13.89 24.16
N GLY A 123 -7.43 -13.14 24.37
CA GLY A 123 -7.90 -12.07 23.49
C GLY A 123 -7.10 -10.77 23.61
N PRO A 124 -7.32 -9.81 22.70
CA PRO A 124 -6.61 -8.53 22.66
C PRO A 124 -6.98 -7.59 23.83
N GLY A 125 -8.17 -7.74 24.44
CA GLY A 125 -8.60 -6.93 25.59
C GLY A 125 -8.06 -7.44 26.94
N SER A 126 -7.94 -6.55 27.92
CA SER A 126 -7.63 -6.93 29.31
C SER A 126 -8.72 -7.87 29.84
N GLY A 127 -8.31 -9.05 30.33
CA GLY A 127 -9.22 -10.05 30.89
C GLY A 127 -10.03 -10.86 29.87
N GLN A 128 -9.83 -10.67 28.56
CA GLN A 128 -10.39 -11.59 27.56
C GLN A 128 -9.58 -12.89 27.57
N MET A 129 -9.99 -13.84 28.41
CA MET A 129 -9.43 -15.18 28.42
C MET A 129 -10.53 -16.22 28.50
N ARG A 130 -10.29 -17.36 27.87
CA ARG A 130 -11.18 -18.51 27.96
C ARG A 130 -10.37 -19.79 27.94
N GLU A 131 -10.64 -20.67 28.89
CA GLU A 131 -10.12 -22.04 28.85
C GLU A 131 -10.76 -22.79 27.68
N VAL A 132 -9.94 -23.52 26.94
CA VAL A 132 -10.35 -24.24 25.73
C VAL A 132 -10.61 -25.70 26.10
N ASP A 133 -11.72 -26.23 25.59
CA ASP A 133 -11.91 -27.68 25.53
C ASP A 133 -11.21 -28.21 24.28
N SER A 134 -10.05 -28.83 24.46
CA SER A 134 -9.20 -29.27 23.34
C SER A 134 -9.86 -30.35 22.49
N GLU A 135 -10.77 -31.15 23.04
CA GLU A 135 -11.47 -32.19 22.29
C GLU A 135 -12.53 -31.57 21.39
N LEU A 136 -13.36 -30.68 21.94
CA LEU A 136 -14.47 -30.05 21.21
C LEU A 136 -14.02 -29.01 20.19
N GLU A 137 -12.89 -28.34 20.42
CA GLU A 137 -12.45 -27.18 19.63
C GLU A 137 -11.23 -27.46 18.74
N SER A 138 -10.70 -28.68 18.77
CA SER A 138 -9.52 -29.13 18.02
C SER A 138 -9.53 -28.67 16.56
N ALA A 139 -10.59 -28.98 15.81
CA ALA A 139 -10.66 -28.67 14.37
C ALA A 139 -10.56 -27.17 14.04
N GLY A 140 -11.19 -26.31 14.85
CA GLY A 140 -11.12 -24.86 14.67
C GLY A 140 -9.74 -24.31 15.00
N LEU A 141 -9.10 -24.86 16.04
CA LEU A 141 -7.75 -24.49 16.41
C LEU A 141 -6.71 -25.01 15.43
N ASP A 142 -6.85 -26.22 14.90
CA ASP A 142 -5.96 -26.75 13.87
C ASP A 142 -5.95 -25.86 12.63
N ALA A 143 -7.13 -25.38 12.19
CA ALA A 143 -7.21 -24.41 11.11
C ALA A 143 -6.50 -23.09 11.45
N ALA A 144 -6.59 -22.63 12.72
CA ALA A 144 -5.91 -21.43 13.17
C ALA A 144 -4.37 -21.60 13.27
N PHE A 145 -3.89 -22.75 13.74
CA PHE A 145 -2.46 -23.09 13.78
C PHE A 145 -1.87 -23.23 12.38
N LEU A 146 -2.56 -23.92 11.47
CA LEU A 146 -2.16 -24.00 10.07
C LEU A 146 -2.14 -22.61 9.43
N GLY A 147 -3.14 -21.79 9.71
CA GLY A 147 -3.19 -20.40 9.24
C GLY A 147 -2.06 -19.55 9.79
N ALA A 148 -1.71 -19.70 11.07
CA ALA A 148 -0.57 -19.04 11.69
C ALA A 148 0.75 -19.46 11.02
N LEU A 149 0.96 -20.75 10.79
CA LEU A 149 2.13 -21.26 10.06
C LEU A 149 2.23 -20.60 8.67
N VAL A 150 1.13 -20.56 7.92
CA VAL A 150 1.04 -19.97 6.57
C VAL A 150 1.25 -18.45 6.55
N ILE A 151 0.71 -17.72 7.52
CA ILE A 151 0.83 -16.26 7.58
C ILE A 151 2.24 -15.82 8.01
N THR A 152 2.91 -16.63 8.84
CA THR A 152 4.26 -16.33 9.32
C THR A 152 5.31 -16.46 8.20
N GLY A 153 4.96 -17.13 7.09
CA GLY A 153 5.72 -17.11 5.84
C GLY A 153 6.63 -18.32 5.59
N ALA A 154 7.15 -18.41 4.36
CA ALA A 154 7.75 -19.62 3.78
C ALA A 154 8.93 -20.23 4.53
N ARG A 155 9.63 -19.45 5.35
CA ARG A 155 10.73 -19.94 6.18
C ARG A 155 10.26 -20.92 7.26
N ASN A 156 9.01 -20.82 7.72
CA ASN A 156 8.50 -21.65 8.83
C ASN A 156 7.97 -23.00 8.37
N TRP A 157 7.53 -23.12 7.11
CA TRP A 157 7.12 -24.40 6.53
C TRP A 157 8.16 -25.01 5.59
N GLY A 158 9.39 -24.52 5.54
CA GLY A 158 10.46 -25.13 4.74
C GLY A 158 10.32 -24.93 3.22
N GLY A 159 9.74 -23.81 2.77
CA GLY A 159 9.63 -23.46 1.35
C GLY A 159 8.69 -24.38 0.57
N ARG A 160 8.98 -24.61 -0.73
CA ARG A 160 8.09 -25.36 -1.63
C ARG A 160 7.87 -26.80 -1.20
N GLU A 161 8.93 -27.49 -0.79
CA GLU A 161 8.87 -28.90 -0.40
C GLU A 161 7.99 -29.09 0.84
N GLY A 162 8.20 -28.28 1.88
CA GLY A 162 7.38 -28.41 3.07
C GLY A 162 5.95 -27.92 2.86
N LEU A 163 5.70 -26.95 1.96
CA LEU A 163 4.33 -26.63 1.54
C LEU A 163 3.64 -27.80 0.81
N SER A 164 4.37 -28.54 -0.03
CA SER A 164 3.85 -29.78 -0.66
C SER A 164 3.47 -30.82 0.39
N ARG A 165 4.35 -31.05 1.38
CA ARG A 165 4.07 -31.98 2.49
C ARG A 165 2.87 -31.56 3.32
N LEU A 166 2.68 -30.26 3.55
CA LEU A 166 1.49 -29.74 4.23
C LEU A 166 0.23 -30.00 3.41
N VAL A 167 0.25 -29.81 2.08
CA VAL A 167 -0.89 -30.11 1.20
C VAL A 167 -1.18 -31.60 1.14
N GLU A 168 -0.16 -32.46 1.10
CA GLU A 168 -0.32 -33.91 1.15
C GLU A 168 -0.98 -34.35 2.47
N ARG A 169 -0.58 -33.73 3.59
CA ARG A 169 -1.09 -34.07 4.93
C ARG A 169 -2.48 -33.52 5.21
N PHE A 170 -2.72 -32.24 4.92
CA PHE A 170 -3.93 -31.52 5.31
C PHE A 170 -4.92 -31.35 4.15
N GLY A 171 -4.56 -31.81 2.95
CA GLY A 171 -5.37 -31.68 1.75
C GLY A 171 -5.32 -30.28 1.15
N ARG A 172 -6.25 -30.01 0.23
CA ARG A 172 -6.35 -28.74 -0.50
C ARG A 172 -7.13 -27.69 0.28
N GLN A 173 -6.74 -27.44 1.52
CA GLN A 173 -7.36 -26.38 2.31
C GLN A 173 -7.13 -25.01 1.64
N PRO A 174 -8.09 -24.07 1.72
CA PRO A 174 -7.98 -22.75 1.11
C PRO A 174 -6.67 -22.02 1.38
N MET A 175 -6.21 -22.01 2.63
CA MET A 175 -4.98 -21.30 3.01
C MET A 175 -3.72 -21.91 2.39
N LEU A 176 -3.66 -23.24 2.26
CA LEU A 176 -2.50 -23.91 1.65
C LEU A 176 -2.45 -23.69 0.15
N VAL A 177 -3.60 -23.76 -0.53
CA VAL A 177 -3.67 -23.45 -1.97
C VAL A 177 -3.33 -21.98 -2.21
N ALA A 178 -3.83 -21.06 -1.37
CA ALA A 178 -3.47 -19.64 -1.44
C ALA A 178 -1.96 -19.40 -1.19
N ALA A 179 -1.33 -20.17 -0.31
CA ALA A 179 0.12 -20.13 -0.12
C ALA A 179 0.89 -20.64 -1.35
N GLN A 180 0.40 -21.67 -2.03
CA GLN A 180 0.98 -22.15 -3.29
C GLN A 180 0.84 -21.10 -4.40
N VAL A 181 -0.30 -20.41 -4.45
CA VAL A 181 -0.54 -19.27 -5.36
C VAL A 181 0.46 -18.15 -5.07
N ALA A 182 0.62 -17.76 -3.80
CA ALA A 182 1.57 -16.72 -3.41
C ALA A 182 3.02 -17.06 -3.80
N ASP A 183 3.47 -18.28 -3.51
CA ASP A 183 4.81 -18.80 -3.86
C ASP A 183 5.02 -18.83 -5.39
N ALA A 184 3.99 -19.22 -6.16
CA ALA A 184 4.03 -19.18 -7.63
C ALA A 184 4.15 -17.75 -8.16
N LEU A 185 3.37 -16.80 -7.64
CA LEU A 185 3.42 -15.39 -8.04
C LEU A 185 4.78 -14.73 -7.72
N GLU A 186 5.43 -15.14 -6.64
CA GLU A 186 6.75 -14.62 -6.25
C GLU A 186 7.87 -15.12 -7.17
N ARG A 187 7.79 -16.37 -7.64
CA ARG A 187 8.81 -16.94 -8.55
C ARG A 187 8.57 -16.58 -10.01
N GLU A 188 7.32 -16.62 -10.44
CA GLU A 188 6.91 -16.55 -11.85
C GLU A 188 5.90 -15.41 -12.07
N ALA A 189 6.25 -14.19 -11.62
CA ALA A 189 5.37 -13.02 -11.72
C ALA A 189 4.88 -12.70 -13.15
N ARG A 190 5.55 -13.22 -14.18
CA ARG A 190 5.19 -13.04 -15.61
C ARG A 190 4.23 -14.10 -16.15
N SER A 191 3.98 -15.19 -15.43
CA SER A 191 3.05 -16.25 -15.85
C SER A 191 2.01 -16.53 -14.75
N PRO A 192 0.99 -15.67 -14.62
CA PRO A 192 -0.07 -15.85 -13.62
C PRO A 192 -0.93 -17.10 -13.88
N GLU A 193 -0.85 -17.72 -15.07
CA GLU A 193 -1.61 -18.91 -15.45
C GLU A 193 -1.24 -20.14 -14.62
N THR A 194 0.04 -20.27 -14.24
CA THR A 194 0.49 -21.33 -13.32
C THR A 194 -0.18 -21.18 -11.96
N ALA A 195 -0.20 -19.97 -11.42
CA ALA A 195 -0.85 -19.66 -10.15
C ALA A 195 -2.38 -19.85 -10.24
N LEU A 196 -3.00 -19.49 -11.36
CA LEU A 196 -4.41 -19.78 -11.61
C LEU A 196 -4.71 -21.29 -11.63
N THR A 197 -3.87 -22.09 -12.29
CA THR A 197 -4.04 -23.55 -12.34
C THR A 197 -4.02 -24.15 -10.93
N LEU A 198 -3.14 -23.64 -10.05
CA LEU A 198 -3.11 -24.01 -8.64
C LEU A 198 -4.40 -23.60 -7.91
N ALA A 199 -4.88 -22.37 -8.10
CA ALA A 199 -6.13 -21.89 -7.50
C ALA A 199 -7.34 -22.75 -7.93
N GLN A 200 -7.42 -23.12 -9.21
CA GLN A 200 -8.50 -23.96 -9.76
C GLN A 200 -8.57 -25.36 -9.14
N THR A 201 -7.51 -25.85 -8.50
CA THR A 201 -7.55 -27.12 -7.75
C THR A 201 -8.50 -27.08 -6.55
N ARG A 202 -8.84 -25.88 -6.05
CA ARG A 202 -9.78 -25.63 -4.94
C ARG A 202 -11.02 -24.84 -5.37
N TRP A 203 -10.87 -23.93 -6.34
CA TRP A 203 -11.96 -23.11 -6.87
C TRP A 203 -12.08 -23.31 -8.40
N PRO A 204 -12.66 -24.42 -8.87
CA PRO A 204 -12.68 -24.77 -10.30
C PRO A 204 -13.41 -23.75 -11.19
N ALA A 205 -14.30 -22.94 -10.62
CA ALA A 205 -15.04 -21.91 -11.33
C ALA A 205 -14.21 -20.67 -11.69
N LEU A 206 -13.01 -20.50 -11.11
CA LEU A 206 -12.18 -19.33 -11.42
C LEU A 206 -11.66 -19.38 -12.85
N ASN A 207 -11.85 -18.27 -13.57
CA ASN A 207 -11.48 -18.11 -14.97
C ASN A 207 -10.88 -16.70 -15.18
N PRO A 208 -9.84 -16.54 -16.02
CA PRO A 208 -9.19 -15.24 -16.29
C PRO A 208 -10.07 -14.27 -17.09
N TYR A 209 -11.28 -14.67 -17.49
CA TYR A 209 -12.20 -13.85 -18.26
C TYR A 209 -13.55 -13.61 -17.56
N ASP A 210 -13.75 -14.14 -16.35
CA ASP A 210 -15.01 -14.09 -15.63
C ASP A 210 -14.81 -13.50 -14.23
N GLU A 211 -14.80 -12.16 -14.13
CA GLU A 211 -14.69 -11.46 -12.84
C GLU A 211 -15.78 -11.86 -11.82
N PRO A 212 -17.08 -12.00 -12.20
CA PRO A 212 -18.14 -12.41 -11.28
C PRO A 212 -17.85 -13.70 -10.49
N ALA A 213 -17.14 -14.67 -11.07
CA ALA A 213 -16.80 -15.92 -10.39
C ALA A 213 -15.89 -15.72 -9.15
N TRP A 214 -15.21 -14.58 -9.04
CA TRP A 214 -14.31 -14.26 -7.94
C TRP A 214 -15.00 -13.56 -6.76
N GLU A 215 -16.14 -12.90 -7.00
CA GLU A 215 -16.82 -12.08 -5.97
C GLU A 215 -17.26 -12.88 -4.74
N PRO A 216 -17.87 -14.09 -4.87
CA PRO A 216 -18.33 -14.86 -3.71
C PRO A 216 -17.21 -15.23 -2.72
N LEU A 217 -15.96 -15.27 -3.18
CA LEU A 217 -14.82 -15.62 -2.34
C LEU A 217 -14.59 -14.63 -1.20
N VAL A 218 -14.99 -13.37 -1.38
CA VAL A 218 -14.84 -12.33 -0.34
C VAL A 218 -15.57 -12.71 0.94
N ASP A 219 -16.71 -13.38 0.82
CA ASP A 219 -17.56 -13.76 1.94
C ASP A 219 -17.33 -15.20 2.39
N SER A 220 -16.87 -16.08 1.49
CA SER A 220 -16.68 -17.50 1.79
C SER A 220 -15.28 -17.89 2.25
N GLU A 221 -14.27 -17.06 1.99
CA GLU A 221 -12.87 -17.41 2.26
C GLU A 221 -12.21 -16.51 3.32
N PRO A 222 -11.18 -17.02 4.03
CA PRO A 222 -10.45 -16.20 5.00
C PRO A 222 -9.80 -14.97 4.35
N PRO A 223 -9.73 -13.81 5.04
CA PRO A 223 -9.16 -12.57 4.50
C PRO A 223 -7.77 -12.73 3.86
N TRP A 224 -6.88 -13.53 4.46
CA TRP A 224 -5.54 -13.76 3.90
C TRP A 224 -5.58 -14.50 2.56
N THR A 225 -6.45 -15.51 2.44
CA THR A 225 -6.70 -16.23 1.18
C THR A 225 -7.20 -15.26 0.12
N CYS A 226 -8.19 -14.42 0.47
CA CYS A 226 -8.70 -13.39 -0.43
C CYS A 226 -7.59 -12.47 -0.90
N VAL A 227 -6.69 -12.02 -0.03
CA VAL A 227 -5.57 -11.17 -0.43
C VAL A 227 -4.69 -11.85 -1.48
N GLN A 228 -4.29 -13.12 -1.30
CA GLN A 228 -3.45 -13.80 -2.30
C GLN A 228 -4.17 -14.02 -3.63
N LEU A 229 -5.46 -14.37 -3.60
CA LEU A 229 -6.28 -14.50 -4.81
C LEU A 229 -6.52 -13.15 -5.49
N GLY A 230 -6.61 -12.06 -4.73
CA GLY A 230 -6.68 -10.70 -5.26
C GLY A 230 -5.41 -10.30 -5.98
N ARG A 231 -4.24 -10.68 -5.46
CA ARG A 231 -2.95 -10.47 -6.16
C ARG A 231 -2.90 -11.26 -7.48
N LEU A 232 -3.41 -12.50 -7.48
CA LEU A 232 -3.53 -13.29 -8.70
C LEU A 232 -4.48 -12.61 -9.71
N ALA A 233 -5.67 -12.20 -9.28
CA ALA A 233 -6.64 -11.48 -10.10
C ALA A 233 -6.03 -10.21 -10.73
N LEU A 234 -5.23 -9.45 -9.98
CA LEU A 234 -4.52 -8.28 -10.50
C LEU A 234 -3.58 -8.65 -11.66
N ARG A 235 -2.80 -9.72 -11.52
CA ARG A 235 -1.85 -10.16 -12.55
C ARG A 235 -2.57 -10.71 -13.79
N LEU A 236 -3.79 -11.21 -13.62
CA LEU A 236 -4.69 -11.61 -14.72
C LEU A 236 -5.43 -10.41 -15.37
N GLY A 237 -5.29 -9.19 -14.84
CA GLY A 237 -5.98 -8.00 -15.35
C GLY A 237 -7.44 -7.86 -14.89
N LEU A 238 -7.87 -8.66 -13.91
CA LEU A 238 -9.21 -8.65 -13.33
C LEU A 238 -9.31 -7.61 -12.21
N PHE A 239 -9.28 -6.33 -12.59
CA PHE A 239 -9.13 -5.23 -11.65
C PHE A 239 -10.29 -5.12 -10.63
N ARG A 240 -11.54 -5.44 -11.01
CA ARG A 240 -12.67 -5.34 -10.06
C ARG A 240 -12.60 -6.43 -9.00
N ALA A 241 -12.40 -7.68 -9.44
CA ALA A 241 -12.18 -8.82 -8.55
C ALA A 241 -10.97 -8.59 -7.63
N SER A 242 -9.86 -8.12 -8.22
CA SER A 242 -8.65 -7.76 -7.48
C SER A 242 -8.92 -6.73 -6.39
N ARG A 243 -9.63 -5.63 -6.70
CA ARG A 243 -9.94 -4.58 -5.73
C ARG A 243 -10.79 -5.11 -4.58
N LEU A 244 -11.80 -5.93 -4.87
CA LEU A 244 -12.69 -6.51 -3.86
C LEU A 244 -11.93 -7.45 -2.91
N LEU A 245 -11.12 -8.35 -3.47
CA LEU A 245 -10.37 -9.35 -2.72
C LEU A 245 -9.21 -8.73 -1.92
N LEU A 246 -8.41 -7.86 -2.54
CA LEU A 246 -7.32 -7.14 -1.85
C LEU A 246 -7.86 -6.17 -0.78
N GLY A 247 -9.11 -5.71 -0.89
CA GLY A 247 -9.77 -4.94 0.15
C GLY A 247 -9.81 -5.64 1.52
N GLN A 248 -9.70 -6.98 1.55
CA GLN A 248 -9.61 -7.76 2.79
C GLN A 248 -8.28 -7.56 3.54
N ALA A 249 -7.27 -6.92 2.93
CA ALA A 249 -6.02 -6.53 3.60
C ALA A 249 -6.26 -5.66 4.86
N LYS A 250 -7.39 -4.94 4.93
CA LYS A 250 -7.79 -4.17 6.12
C LYS A 250 -8.09 -5.04 7.35
N LYS A 251 -8.41 -6.32 7.15
CA LYS A 251 -8.83 -7.25 8.20
C LYS A 251 -7.73 -8.24 8.60
N VAL A 252 -6.59 -8.21 7.91
CA VAL A 252 -5.55 -9.20 8.11
C VAL A 252 -4.17 -8.62 7.92
N ASP A 253 -3.23 -9.17 8.68
CA ASP A 253 -1.82 -8.90 8.54
C ASP A 253 -1.29 -9.47 7.22
N CYS A 254 -1.19 -8.62 6.20
CA CYS A 254 -0.61 -8.97 4.90
C CYS A 254 0.77 -8.33 4.69
N THR A 255 1.46 -8.76 3.64
CA THR A 255 2.71 -8.14 3.20
C THR A 255 2.44 -6.74 2.63
N PRO A 256 3.38 -5.77 2.74
CA PRO A 256 3.20 -4.43 2.21
C PRO A 256 2.80 -4.41 0.73
N ILE A 257 3.35 -5.32 -0.07
CA ILE A 257 3.04 -5.44 -1.51
C ILE A 257 1.54 -5.61 -1.79
N ALA A 258 0.76 -6.21 -0.89
CA ALA A 258 -0.70 -6.32 -1.07
C ALA A 258 -1.40 -4.95 -1.09
N TRP A 259 -0.91 -3.98 -0.32
CA TRP A 259 -1.42 -2.60 -0.35
C TRP A 259 -1.04 -1.87 -1.62
N PHE A 260 0.17 -2.12 -2.13
CA PHE A 260 0.59 -1.59 -3.41
C PHE A 260 -0.24 -2.17 -4.57
N ASP A 261 -0.45 -3.50 -4.57
CA ASP A 261 -1.31 -4.20 -5.52
C ASP A 261 -2.76 -3.68 -5.43
N LEU A 262 -3.29 -3.40 -4.22
CA LEU A 262 -4.61 -2.79 -4.03
C LEU A 262 -4.68 -1.40 -4.66
N GLY A 263 -3.65 -0.57 -4.43
CA GLY A 263 -3.54 0.75 -5.03
C GLY A 263 -3.53 0.69 -6.56
N GLN A 264 -2.84 -0.28 -7.15
CA GLN A 264 -2.82 -0.48 -8.61
C GLN A 264 -4.20 -0.88 -9.15
N ALA A 265 -4.91 -1.78 -8.46
CA ALA A 265 -6.26 -2.18 -8.84
C ALA A 265 -7.23 -0.98 -8.81
N CYS A 266 -7.16 -0.16 -7.76
CA CYS A 266 -7.93 1.08 -7.65
C CYS A 266 -7.57 2.09 -8.74
N GLU A 267 -6.27 2.31 -9.00
CA GLU A 267 -5.80 3.22 -10.06
C GLU A 267 -6.31 2.80 -11.45
N ALA A 268 -6.30 1.49 -11.75
CA ALA A 268 -6.80 0.94 -13.01
C ALA A 268 -8.31 1.15 -13.20
N LEU A 269 -9.07 1.20 -12.10
CA LEU A 269 -10.51 1.45 -12.07
C LEU A 269 -10.88 2.93 -11.92
N ASP A 270 -9.90 3.82 -11.90
CA ASP A 270 -10.07 5.25 -11.62
C ASP A 270 -10.67 5.56 -10.22
N ASP A 271 -10.58 4.62 -9.28
CA ASP A 271 -11.01 4.77 -7.88
C ASP A 271 -9.90 5.45 -7.07
N LEU A 272 -9.65 6.73 -7.37
CA LEU A 272 -8.49 7.46 -6.87
C LEU A 272 -8.47 7.61 -5.35
N THR A 273 -9.63 7.72 -4.70
CA THR A 273 -9.72 7.87 -3.23
C THR A 273 -9.25 6.60 -2.51
N HIS A 274 -9.70 5.43 -2.95
CA HIS A 274 -9.22 4.18 -2.37
C HIS A 274 -7.77 3.87 -2.78
N GLY A 275 -7.37 4.26 -3.99
CA GLY A 275 -5.98 4.17 -4.45
C GLY A 275 -5.02 5.00 -3.60
N GLU A 276 -5.38 6.24 -3.29
CA GLU A 276 -4.60 7.13 -2.40
C GLU A 276 -4.42 6.49 -1.02
N SER A 277 -5.52 6.03 -0.40
CA SER A 277 -5.47 5.40 0.92
C SER A 277 -4.58 4.15 0.93
N ALA A 278 -4.65 3.31 -0.10
CA ALA A 278 -3.84 2.11 -0.21
C ALA A 278 -2.34 2.44 -0.39
N PHE A 279 -1.99 3.37 -1.29
CA PHE A 279 -0.60 3.77 -1.48
C PHE A 279 -0.03 4.55 -0.27
N ALA A 280 -0.85 5.35 0.42
CA ALA A 280 -0.45 6.02 1.65
C ALA A 280 -0.10 5.00 2.75
N HIS A 281 -0.92 3.95 2.89
CA HIS A 281 -0.61 2.86 3.81
C HIS A 281 0.66 2.10 3.41
N TYR A 282 0.82 1.78 2.12
CA TYR A 282 2.01 1.13 1.59
C TYR A 282 3.30 1.91 1.88
N THR A 283 3.34 3.21 1.54
CA THR A 283 4.50 4.08 1.76
C THR A 283 4.81 4.31 3.25
N THR A 284 3.83 4.15 4.14
CA THR A 284 4.08 4.12 5.59
C THR A 284 4.87 2.88 6.01
N LEU A 285 4.61 1.74 5.37
CA LEU A 285 5.29 0.47 5.62
C LEU A 285 6.62 0.32 4.84
N GLN A 286 6.77 1.05 3.74
CA GLN A 286 7.93 1.01 2.82
C GLN A 286 8.36 2.45 2.49
N ALA A 287 8.90 3.15 3.48
CA ALA A 287 9.26 4.57 3.36
C ALA A 287 10.40 4.85 2.37
N ASP A 288 11.21 3.83 2.05
CA ASP A 288 12.36 3.95 1.15
C ASP A 288 12.02 3.58 -0.31
N ASP A 289 10.78 3.15 -0.60
CA ASP A 289 10.38 2.79 -1.96
C ASP A 289 9.90 4.01 -2.76
N ALA A 290 10.75 4.48 -3.66
CA ALA A 290 10.45 5.59 -4.56
C ALA A 290 9.23 5.31 -5.47
N ASP A 291 8.97 4.06 -5.90
CA ASP A 291 7.85 3.79 -6.79
C ASP A 291 6.50 3.94 -6.07
N GLY A 292 6.43 3.49 -4.82
CA GLY A 292 5.30 3.73 -3.92
C GLY A 292 4.97 5.20 -3.77
N TRP A 293 5.98 6.03 -3.46
CA TRP A 293 5.79 7.48 -3.34
C TRP A 293 5.37 8.13 -4.66
N ARG A 294 5.94 7.68 -5.79
CA ARG A 294 5.57 8.16 -7.13
C ARG A 294 4.10 7.89 -7.45
N ARG A 295 3.60 6.70 -7.15
CA ARG A 295 2.19 6.31 -7.35
C ARG A 295 1.25 7.12 -6.45
N LEU A 296 1.61 7.29 -5.18
CA LEU A 296 0.86 8.12 -4.24
C LEU A 296 0.80 9.59 -4.70
N LEU A 297 1.93 10.13 -5.19
CA LEU A 297 2.02 11.50 -5.69
C LEU A 297 1.03 11.72 -6.83
N PHE A 298 0.98 10.80 -7.79
CA PHE A 298 0.03 10.92 -8.90
C PHE A 298 -1.42 10.79 -8.46
N CYS A 299 -1.75 9.94 -7.49
CA CYS A 299 -3.11 9.88 -6.95
C CYS A 299 -3.52 11.22 -6.32
N ARG A 300 -2.67 11.79 -5.46
CA ARG A 300 -2.93 13.08 -4.79
C ARG A 300 -3.06 14.24 -5.78
N LEU A 301 -2.17 14.31 -6.78
CA LEU A 301 -2.24 15.33 -7.81
C LEU A 301 -3.53 15.25 -8.63
N ARG A 302 -3.97 14.04 -9.00
CA ARG A 302 -5.22 13.83 -9.75
C ARG A 302 -6.47 14.12 -8.90
N LEU A 303 -6.39 13.94 -7.58
CA LEU A 303 -7.43 14.33 -6.62
C LEU A 303 -7.41 15.84 -6.29
N GLY A 304 -6.39 16.59 -6.70
CA GLY A 304 -6.23 18.01 -6.34
C GLY A 304 -5.76 18.24 -4.90
N LEU A 305 -5.21 17.22 -4.24
CA LEU A 305 -4.63 17.28 -2.90
C LEU A 305 -3.20 17.86 -2.99
N LEU A 306 -3.10 19.14 -3.36
CA LEU A 306 -1.83 19.77 -3.72
C LEU A 306 -0.86 19.86 -2.55
N TRP A 307 -1.37 20.17 -1.35
CA TRP A 307 -0.55 20.25 -0.13
C TRP A 307 0.08 18.89 0.21
N GLU A 308 -0.73 17.84 0.23
CA GLU A 308 -0.27 16.48 0.47
C GLU A 308 0.67 15.99 -0.63
N ALA A 309 0.47 16.43 -1.88
CA ALA A 309 1.36 16.13 -3.00
C ALA A 309 2.74 16.78 -2.84
N GLU A 310 2.85 17.97 -2.24
CA GLU A 310 4.16 18.57 -1.94
C GLU A 310 4.97 17.74 -0.95
N GLU A 311 4.32 17.35 0.15
CA GLU A 311 4.94 16.48 1.15
C GLU A 311 5.33 15.13 0.53
N THR A 312 4.47 14.55 -0.31
CA THR A 312 4.79 13.32 -1.06
C THR A 312 5.99 13.51 -1.98
N LEU A 313 6.11 14.64 -2.69
CA LEU A 313 7.24 14.91 -3.57
C LEU A 313 8.56 15.00 -2.79
N LYS A 314 8.54 15.62 -1.60
CA LYS A 314 9.71 15.66 -0.71
C LYS A 314 10.13 14.24 -0.33
N ARG A 315 9.19 13.39 0.10
CA ARG A 315 9.44 11.99 0.45
C ARG A 315 9.94 11.16 -0.73
N TYR A 316 9.35 11.33 -1.91
CA TYR A 316 9.81 10.70 -3.15
C TYR A 316 11.27 11.03 -3.47
N ARG A 317 11.66 12.31 -3.36
CA ARG A 317 13.05 12.75 -3.57
C ARG A 317 13.98 12.16 -2.52
N THR A 318 13.57 12.12 -1.25
CA THR A 318 14.34 11.48 -0.16
C THR A 318 14.54 9.98 -0.40
N ALA A 319 13.55 9.30 -0.97
CA ALA A 319 13.64 7.89 -1.36
C ALA A 319 14.47 7.65 -2.64
N GLY A 320 15.14 8.67 -3.19
CA GLY A 320 15.98 8.54 -4.39
C GLY A 320 15.21 8.61 -5.72
N GLY A 321 13.96 9.07 -5.69
CA GLY A 321 13.10 9.18 -6.86
C GLY A 321 13.56 10.24 -7.88
N PRO A 322 13.78 9.87 -9.16
CA PRO A 322 14.19 10.82 -10.19
C PRO A 322 13.05 11.74 -10.66
N GLU A 323 13.20 13.04 -10.46
CA GLU A 323 12.22 14.06 -10.88
C GLU A 323 11.82 13.96 -12.37
N ARG A 324 12.76 13.56 -13.24
CA ARG A 324 12.51 13.36 -14.67
C ARG A 324 11.36 12.38 -14.95
N GLU A 325 11.24 11.30 -14.19
CA GLU A 325 10.17 10.32 -14.37
C GLU A 325 8.80 10.90 -14.01
N VAL A 326 8.76 11.73 -12.96
CA VAL A 326 7.55 12.45 -12.56
C VAL A 326 7.10 13.39 -13.67
N VAL A 327 8.03 14.19 -14.21
CA VAL A 327 7.76 15.10 -15.33
C VAL A 327 7.26 14.34 -16.56
N ASP A 328 7.97 13.30 -16.99
CA ASP A 328 7.62 12.53 -18.18
C ASP A 328 6.21 11.94 -18.10
N ARG A 329 5.85 11.39 -16.93
CA ARG A 329 4.55 10.76 -16.73
C ARG A 329 3.41 11.77 -16.59
N LEU A 330 3.67 12.94 -16.00
CA LEU A 330 2.69 14.03 -15.95
C LEU A 330 2.45 14.62 -17.33
N ILE A 331 3.48 14.82 -18.15
CA ILE A 331 3.34 15.22 -19.56
C ILE A 331 2.49 14.19 -20.33
N GLN A 332 2.77 12.90 -20.18
CA GLN A 332 1.96 11.83 -20.78
C GLN A 332 0.48 11.88 -20.33
N THR A 333 0.24 12.22 -19.06
CA THR A 333 -1.12 12.37 -18.52
C THR A 333 -1.82 13.59 -19.13
N LEU A 334 -1.13 14.72 -19.25
CA LEU A 334 -1.63 15.93 -19.90
C LEU A 334 -1.89 15.73 -21.41
N ARG A 335 -1.19 14.82 -22.08
CA ARG A 335 -1.47 14.47 -23.48
C ARG A 335 -2.72 13.59 -23.67
N ARG A 336 -3.37 13.12 -22.59
CA ARG A 336 -4.57 12.28 -22.72
C ARG A 336 -5.77 13.11 -23.25
N PRO A 337 -6.48 12.61 -24.28
CA PRO A 337 -7.68 13.24 -24.86
C PRO A 337 -8.74 13.66 -23.82
N ARG A 338 -9.08 12.75 -22.91
CA ARG A 338 -10.26 12.87 -22.02
C ARG A 338 -9.93 13.32 -20.59
N LEU A 339 -8.82 14.04 -20.39
CA LEU A 339 -8.49 14.59 -19.06
C LEU A 339 -9.42 15.77 -18.74
N PRO A 340 -10.20 15.74 -17.63
CA PRO A 340 -11.02 16.87 -17.21
C PRO A 340 -10.20 18.16 -17.07
N LEU A 341 -10.73 19.30 -17.51
CA LEU A 341 -10.02 20.59 -17.47
C LEU A 341 -9.53 20.96 -16.06
N ILE A 342 -10.34 20.67 -15.04
CA ILE A 342 -9.97 20.92 -13.64
C ILE A 342 -8.74 20.12 -13.21
N GLN A 343 -8.68 18.84 -13.56
CA GLN A 343 -7.51 18.00 -13.28
C GLN A 343 -6.30 18.48 -14.08
N ARG A 344 -6.50 18.84 -15.36
CA ARG A 344 -5.45 19.38 -16.23
C ARG A 344 -4.84 20.66 -15.64
N ALA A 345 -5.68 21.58 -15.14
CA ALA A 345 -5.24 22.80 -14.51
C ALA A 345 -4.40 22.55 -13.24
N HIS A 346 -4.86 21.63 -12.38
CA HIS A 346 -4.12 21.23 -11.18
C HIS A 346 -2.74 20.65 -11.53
N LEU A 347 -2.69 19.72 -12.49
CA LEU A 347 -1.44 19.10 -12.92
C LEU A 347 -0.48 20.11 -13.56
N ALA A 348 -0.97 20.96 -14.48
CA ALA A 348 -0.15 21.94 -15.17
C ALA A 348 0.42 23.00 -14.22
N GLY A 349 -0.43 23.58 -13.37
CA GLY A 349 -0.02 24.59 -12.38
C GLY A 349 1.02 24.04 -11.40
N TRP A 350 0.78 22.85 -10.85
CA TRP A 350 1.73 22.19 -9.94
C TRP A 350 3.05 21.83 -10.64
N LEU A 351 3.00 21.23 -11.84
CA LEU A 351 4.19 20.81 -12.59
C LEU A 351 5.08 22.00 -12.95
N GLY A 352 4.48 23.11 -13.40
CA GLY A 352 5.19 24.33 -13.74
C GLY A 352 5.78 25.07 -12.53
N ALA A 353 5.32 24.78 -11.31
CA ALA A 353 5.81 25.38 -10.08
C ALA A 353 6.88 24.55 -9.37
N ARG A 354 6.81 23.21 -9.46
CA ARG A 354 7.65 22.30 -8.66
C ARG A 354 8.72 21.57 -9.45
N ALA A 355 8.58 21.47 -10.77
CA ALA A 355 9.53 20.80 -11.66
C ALA A 355 9.98 21.71 -12.80
N THR A 356 10.11 23.02 -12.56
CA THR A 356 10.31 24.05 -13.60
C THR A 356 11.45 23.75 -14.55
N SER A 357 12.65 23.47 -14.03
CA SER A 357 13.84 23.22 -14.85
C SER A 357 13.73 21.92 -15.64
N ALA A 358 13.24 20.85 -14.99
CA ALA A 358 13.04 19.55 -15.64
C ALA A 358 11.96 19.62 -16.73
N LEU A 359 10.86 20.36 -16.48
CA LEU A 359 9.82 20.61 -17.47
C LEU A 359 10.35 21.43 -18.64
N ALA A 360 11.10 22.51 -18.39
CA ALA A 360 11.66 23.35 -19.44
C ALA A 360 12.61 22.57 -20.37
N ALA A 361 13.41 21.66 -19.81
CA ALA A 361 14.31 20.80 -20.58
C ALA A 361 13.56 19.77 -21.44
N ARG A 362 12.40 19.26 -20.97
CA ARG A 362 11.63 18.23 -21.68
C ARG A 362 10.63 18.79 -22.67
N LEU A 363 10.05 19.96 -22.37
CA LEU A 363 8.94 20.53 -23.12
C LEU A 363 9.04 22.06 -23.15
N PRO A 364 10.00 22.62 -23.90
CA PRO A 364 10.10 24.07 -24.09
C PRO A 364 8.87 24.63 -24.83
N VAL A 365 8.53 25.90 -24.60
CA VAL A 365 7.34 26.55 -25.20
C VAL A 365 7.29 26.38 -26.72
N GLY A 366 8.41 26.59 -27.41
CA GLY A 366 8.48 26.40 -28.86
C GLY A 366 8.08 25.00 -29.30
N LEU A 367 8.50 23.96 -28.58
CA LEU A 367 8.12 22.58 -28.89
C LEU A 367 6.62 22.34 -28.67
N ILE A 368 6.01 22.94 -27.63
CA ILE A 368 4.56 22.84 -27.40
C ILE A 368 3.78 23.46 -28.57
N VAL A 369 4.22 24.62 -29.05
CA VAL A 369 3.60 25.31 -30.18
C VAL A 369 3.72 24.49 -31.46
N GLU A 370 4.91 23.99 -31.78
CA GLU A 370 5.12 23.18 -32.98
C GLU A 370 4.36 21.84 -32.92
N GLU A 371 4.32 21.17 -31.77
CA GLU A 371 3.51 19.95 -31.58
C GLU A 371 2.01 20.22 -31.78
N ALA A 372 1.50 21.33 -31.24
CA ALA A 372 0.09 21.71 -31.39
C ALA A 372 -0.27 22.02 -32.86
N LEU A 373 0.61 22.70 -33.59
CA LEU A 373 0.41 22.97 -35.02
C LEU A 373 0.43 21.69 -35.85
N ALA A 374 1.40 20.80 -35.61
CA ALA A 374 1.49 19.51 -36.29
C ALA A 374 0.24 18.63 -36.07
N GLN A 375 -0.35 18.65 -34.88
CA GLN A 375 -1.61 17.95 -34.60
C GLN A 375 -2.77 18.51 -35.43
N ARG A 376 -2.91 19.83 -35.53
CA ARG A 376 -3.99 20.46 -36.30
C ARG A 376 -3.87 20.23 -37.80
N GLU A 377 -2.63 20.25 -38.32
CA GLU A 377 -2.35 19.91 -39.72
C GLU A 377 -2.74 18.47 -40.02
N ALA A 378 -2.45 17.53 -39.11
CA ALA A 378 -2.87 16.14 -39.24
C ALA A 378 -4.40 15.98 -39.22
N ASP A 379 -5.12 16.82 -38.47
CA ASP A 379 -6.58 16.85 -38.40
C ASP A 379 -7.24 17.57 -39.60
N GLY A 380 -6.46 18.06 -40.56
CA GLY A 380 -6.96 18.70 -41.79
C GLY A 380 -7.50 20.12 -41.59
N SER A 381 -7.15 20.79 -40.48
CA SER A 381 -7.48 22.20 -40.26
C SER A 381 -6.60 23.12 -41.13
N GLU A 382 -7.13 24.29 -41.53
CA GLU A 382 -6.33 25.32 -42.23
C GLU A 382 -5.11 25.76 -41.38
N SER A 383 -4.03 26.17 -42.07
CA SER A 383 -2.77 26.57 -41.44
C SER A 383 -2.89 27.92 -40.71
N ASP A 384 -3.37 27.87 -39.47
CA ASP A 384 -3.43 29.02 -38.56
C ASP A 384 -2.13 29.19 -37.72
N GLY A 385 -1.00 28.66 -38.21
CA GLY A 385 0.31 28.74 -37.55
C GLY A 385 0.72 30.14 -37.07
N PRO A 386 0.61 31.19 -37.91
CA PRO A 386 0.91 32.57 -37.50
C PRO A 386 0.05 33.06 -36.33
N LYS A 387 -1.23 32.67 -36.30
CA LYS A 387 -2.20 33.11 -35.28
C LYS A 387 -1.89 32.53 -33.90
N LEU A 388 -1.53 31.25 -33.80
CA LEU A 388 -1.11 30.67 -32.52
C LEU A 388 0.15 31.37 -31.98
N ARG A 389 1.14 31.59 -32.84
CA ARG A 389 2.38 32.28 -32.45
C ARG A 389 2.09 33.70 -31.96
N GLU A 390 1.25 34.46 -32.66
CA GLU A 390 0.81 35.79 -32.23
C GLU A 390 0.12 35.77 -30.86
N LEU A 391 -0.80 34.83 -30.63
CA LEU A 391 -1.49 34.67 -29.34
C LEU A 391 -0.50 34.35 -28.20
N VAL A 392 0.51 33.53 -28.47
CA VAL A 392 1.57 33.20 -27.49
C VAL A 392 2.46 34.41 -27.19
N GLU A 393 2.85 35.20 -28.19
CA GLU A 393 3.63 36.43 -27.98
C GLU A 393 2.84 37.48 -27.18
N ARG A 394 1.54 37.63 -27.49
CA ARG A 394 0.66 38.53 -26.74
C ARG A 394 0.52 38.09 -25.28
N LEU A 395 0.34 36.80 -25.03
CA LEU A 395 0.35 36.23 -23.69
C LEU A 395 1.69 36.48 -22.98
N ARG A 396 2.83 36.30 -23.66
CA ARG A 396 4.17 36.55 -23.13
C ARG A 396 4.33 38.01 -22.68
N ALA A 397 3.95 38.96 -23.53
CA ALA A 397 4.04 40.39 -23.23
C ALA A 397 3.19 40.76 -22.00
N GLU A 398 2.00 40.21 -21.89
CA GLU A 398 1.10 40.47 -20.76
C GLU A 398 1.63 39.86 -19.45
N ILE A 399 2.14 38.62 -19.47
CA ILE A 399 2.80 38.01 -18.30
C ILE A 399 4.02 38.82 -17.89
N GLN A 400 4.85 39.25 -18.84
CA GLN A 400 6.01 40.08 -18.56
C GLN A 400 5.61 41.39 -17.88
N ARG A 401 4.54 42.04 -18.35
CA ARG A 401 4.00 43.26 -17.74
C ARG A 401 3.57 43.05 -16.29
N LEU A 402 2.90 41.93 -16.00
CA LEU A 402 2.43 41.60 -14.64
C LEU A 402 3.57 41.29 -13.68
N LEU A 403 4.56 40.50 -14.12
CA LEU A 403 5.69 40.10 -13.28
C LEU A 403 6.75 41.20 -13.11
N SER A 404 6.74 42.25 -13.94
CA SER A 404 7.70 43.36 -13.87
C SER A 404 7.23 44.52 -12.99
N GLN A 405 6.08 44.40 -12.29
CA GLN A 405 5.57 45.48 -11.44
C GLN A 405 6.42 45.64 -10.15
N PRO A 406 6.86 46.87 -9.80
CA PRO A 406 7.71 47.10 -8.64
C PRO A 406 6.93 46.87 -7.34
N GLY A 407 7.37 45.89 -6.54
CA GLY A 407 6.76 45.55 -5.24
C GLY A 407 6.84 44.06 -4.86
N GLN A 408 7.10 43.16 -5.82
CA GLN A 408 7.29 41.73 -5.56
C GLN A 408 8.79 41.44 -5.38
N ALA A 409 9.28 41.51 -4.14
CA ALA A 409 10.66 41.15 -3.81
C ALA A 409 10.86 39.63 -4.02
N THR A 410 11.63 39.26 -5.03
CA THR A 410 12.02 37.88 -5.31
C THR A 410 13.04 37.38 -4.28
N SER A 411 12.78 36.21 -3.70
CA SER A 411 13.70 35.50 -2.79
C SER A 411 14.96 35.04 -3.55
N PRO A 412 16.15 34.98 -2.92
CA PRO A 412 17.44 34.69 -3.61
C PRO A 412 17.56 33.31 -4.29
N ASP A 413 16.61 32.40 -4.09
CA ASP A 413 16.58 31.07 -4.72
C ASP A 413 15.69 30.98 -5.99
N GLN A 414 15.13 32.10 -6.48
CA GLN A 414 14.22 32.09 -7.62
C GLN A 414 14.96 32.16 -8.98
N LEU A 415 14.38 31.47 -9.98
CA LEU A 415 14.82 31.50 -11.38
C LEU A 415 14.93 32.97 -11.87
N PRO A 416 15.91 33.29 -12.75
CA PRO A 416 15.97 34.60 -13.38
C PRO A 416 14.63 34.93 -14.07
N GLY A 417 14.24 36.20 -14.10
CA GLY A 417 12.88 36.64 -14.49
C GLY A 417 12.37 36.09 -15.84
N SER A 418 13.25 35.83 -16.81
CA SER A 418 12.91 35.18 -18.08
C SER A 418 12.43 33.73 -17.91
N GLY A 419 12.97 33.00 -16.94
CA GLY A 419 12.58 31.62 -16.63
C GLY A 419 11.19 31.51 -16.00
N LEU A 420 10.77 32.52 -15.23
CA LEU A 420 9.42 32.58 -14.65
C LEU A 420 8.35 32.83 -15.72
N ILE A 421 8.60 33.79 -16.62
CA ILE A 421 7.70 34.08 -17.76
C ILE A 421 7.49 32.83 -18.61
N GLU A 422 8.58 32.18 -19.04
CA GLU A 422 8.49 30.96 -19.84
C GLU A 422 7.85 29.79 -19.08
N SER A 423 7.96 29.74 -17.75
CA SER A 423 7.25 28.73 -16.95
C SER A 423 5.75 28.95 -16.97
N LEU A 424 5.31 30.19 -16.77
CA LEU A 424 3.89 30.49 -16.76
C LEU A 424 3.24 30.31 -18.13
N ILE A 425 3.95 30.64 -19.22
CA ILE A 425 3.49 30.33 -20.58
C ILE A 425 3.32 28.81 -20.75
N ARG A 426 4.28 27.99 -20.31
CA ARG A 426 4.14 26.53 -20.33
C ARG A 426 2.91 26.06 -19.55
N VAL A 427 2.67 26.60 -18.35
CA VAL A 427 1.46 26.29 -17.56
C VAL A 427 0.20 26.60 -18.36
N CYS A 428 0.12 27.78 -18.97
CA CYS A 428 -1.03 28.18 -19.77
C CYS A 428 -1.29 27.22 -20.94
N LEU A 429 -0.25 26.89 -21.71
CA LEU A 429 -0.38 26.02 -22.88
C LEU A 429 -0.71 24.57 -22.50
N LEU A 430 -0.12 24.05 -21.42
CA LEU A 430 -0.39 22.69 -20.94
C LEU A 430 -1.80 22.52 -20.36
N THR A 431 -2.39 23.61 -19.87
CA THR A 431 -3.77 23.61 -19.36
C THR A 431 -4.81 23.57 -20.47
N LEU A 432 -4.43 23.96 -21.69
CA LEU A 432 -5.29 23.85 -22.85
C LEU A 432 -5.13 22.48 -23.52
N PRO A 433 -6.17 21.98 -24.21
CA PRO A 433 -6.08 20.73 -24.97
C PRO A 433 -5.25 20.84 -26.26
N LEU A 434 -4.27 21.75 -26.33
CA LEU A 434 -3.43 21.97 -27.52
C LEU A 434 -2.61 20.73 -27.93
N LEU A 435 -2.31 19.87 -26.97
CA LEU A 435 -1.54 18.63 -27.18
C LEU A 435 -2.42 17.37 -27.17
N ALA A 436 -3.74 17.52 -27.10
CA ALA A 436 -4.68 16.42 -26.92
C ALA A 436 -5.88 16.59 -27.87
N VAL A 437 -6.10 15.62 -28.75
CA VAL A 437 -7.28 15.57 -29.63
C VAL A 437 -8.54 15.51 -28.76
N GLN A 438 -9.32 16.60 -28.67
CA GLN A 438 -10.52 16.65 -27.84
C GLN A 438 -11.82 16.55 -28.64
N PRO A 439 -12.84 15.84 -28.12
CA PRO A 439 -14.19 15.89 -28.66
C PRO A 439 -14.84 17.27 -28.40
N PRO A 440 -15.71 17.75 -29.31
CA PRO A 440 -16.09 19.15 -29.48
C PRO A 440 -17.14 19.71 -28.47
N THR A 441 -17.09 19.34 -27.18
CA THR A 441 -18.17 19.70 -26.23
C THR A 441 -17.82 20.75 -25.17
N GLN A 442 -16.59 21.28 -25.14
CA GLN A 442 -16.17 22.24 -24.10
C GLN A 442 -16.28 23.69 -24.57
N LEU A 443 -16.73 24.59 -23.68
CA LEU A 443 -16.79 26.02 -23.96
C LEU A 443 -15.42 26.67 -23.74
N ALA A 444 -15.00 27.54 -24.65
CA ALA A 444 -13.74 28.29 -24.51
C ALA A 444 -13.66 29.11 -23.21
N SER A 445 -14.80 29.60 -22.71
CA SER A 445 -14.87 30.28 -21.41
C SER A 445 -14.50 29.36 -20.24
N GLN A 446 -14.91 28.09 -20.27
CA GLN A 446 -14.55 27.11 -19.25
C GLN A 446 -13.06 26.76 -19.33
N ALA A 447 -12.52 26.55 -20.53
CA ALA A 447 -11.09 26.30 -20.72
C ALA A 447 -10.25 27.49 -20.22
N GLY A 448 -10.62 28.73 -20.59
CA GLY A 448 -9.95 29.94 -20.10
C GLY A 448 -9.98 30.08 -18.57
N ALA A 449 -11.12 29.79 -17.92
CA ALA A 449 -11.23 29.82 -16.46
C ALA A 449 -10.33 28.77 -15.76
N HIS A 450 -10.23 27.56 -16.31
CA HIS A 450 -9.33 26.53 -15.77
C HIS A 450 -7.87 26.87 -16.02
N THR A 451 -7.52 27.50 -17.15
CA THR A 451 -6.17 28.03 -17.36
C THR A 451 -5.81 29.10 -16.33
N LEU A 452 -6.75 29.99 -15.99
CA LEU A 452 -6.55 30.96 -14.91
C LEU A 452 -6.36 30.26 -13.54
N LEU A 453 -7.09 29.18 -13.26
CA LEU A 453 -6.87 28.37 -12.06
C LEU A 453 -5.47 27.76 -12.03
N ALA A 454 -4.95 27.24 -13.15
CA ALA A 454 -3.59 26.71 -13.22
C ALA A 454 -2.54 27.80 -12.97
N VAL A 455 -2.75 29.00 -13.52
CA VAL A 455 -1.94 30.20 -13.25
C VAL A 455 -1.98 30.55 -11.76
N LYS A 456 -3.16 30.49 -11.12
CA LYS A 456 -3.30 30.74 -9.68
C LYS A 456 -2.52 29.73 -8.85
N ILE A 457 -2.69 28.44 -9.13
CA ILE A 457 -1.94 27.36 -8.46
C ILE A 457 -0.44 27.58 -8.63
N TRP A 458 0.02 27.88 -9.84
CA TRP A 458 1.42 28.18 -10.09
C TRP A 458 1.91 29.37 -9.25
N GLY A 459 1.14 30.47 -9.24
CA GLY A 459 1.46 31.69 -8.50
C GLY A 459 1.54 31.45 -7.00
N ASP A 460 0.54 30.81 -6.42
CA ASP A 460 0.50 30.49 -4.98
C ASP A 460 1.70 29.62 -4.58
N LEU A 461 2.10 28.68 -5.45
CA LEU A 461 3.21 27.76 -5.20
C LEU A 461 4.60 28.39 -5.45
N THR A 462 4.74 29.30 -6.42
CA THR A 462 6.05 29.87 -6.83
C THR A 462 6.34 31.24 -6.23
N LEU A 463 5.31 32.08 -6.11
CA LEU A 463 5.40 33.48 -5.66
C LEU A 463 4.86 33.66 -4.23
N GLY A 464 4.07 32.72 -3.74
CA GLY A 464 3.40 32.78 -2.43
C GLY A 464 1.91 33.14 -2.55
N VAL A 465 1.17 32.93 -1.47
CA VAL A 465 -0.28 33.14 -1.40
C VAL A 465 -0.64 34.57 -1.81
N ASP A 466 -1.67 34.72 -2.65
CA ASP A 466 -2.20 36.01 -3.16
C ASP A 466 -1.26 36.78 -4.12
N HIS A 467 -0.19 36.14 -4.62
CA HIS A 467 0.73 36.73 -5.60
C HIS A 467 0.49 36.21 -7.03
N ALA A 468 -0.58 35.44 -7.25
CA ALA A 468 -0.93 34.93 -8.56
C ALA A 468 -1.20 36.07 -9.57
N PRO A 469 -0.59 36.03 -10.76
CA PRO A 469 -0.82 37.05 -11.77
C PRO A 469 -2.25 36.94 -12.31
N ASP A 470 -3.01 38.03 -12.19
CA ASP A 470 -4.39 38.13 -12.68
C ASP A 470 -4.66 39.56 -13.16
N SER A 471 -5.19 39.69 -14.38
CA SER A 471 -5.62 40.94 -15.00
C SER A 471 -6.73 40.67 -16.01
N LEU A 472 -7.52 41.71 -16.34
CA LEU A 472 -8.54 41.58 -17.38
C LEU A 472 -7.90 41.25 -18.74
N GLU A 473 -6.73 41.82 -19.01
CA GLU A 473 -5.95 41.60 -20.23
C GLU A 473 -5.42 40.16 -20.31
N LEU A 474 -4.91 39.62 -19.20
CA LEU A 474 -4.46 38.23 -19.12
C LEU A 474 -5.64 37.29 -19.37
N ARG A 475 -6.78 37.51 -18.69
CA ARG A 475 -8.00 36.72 -18.91
C ARG A 475 -8.46 36.76 -20.37
N GLY A 476 -8.35 37.92 -21.03
CA GLY A 476 -8.60 38.07 -22.46
C GLY A 476 -7.67 37.20 -23.32
N CYS A 477 -6.35 37.24 -23.05
CA CYS A 477 -5.36 36.41 -23.76
C CYS A 477 -5.63 34.91 -23.56
N LEU A 478 -5.96 34.48 -22.34
CA LEU A 478 -6.31 33.09 -22.04
C LEU A 478 -7.57 32.64 -22.77
N LEU A 479 -8.58 33.51 -22.87
CA LEU A 479 -9.82 33.21 -23.60
C LEU A 479 -9.57 33.09 -25.11
N ASP A 480 -8.75 33.95 -25.69
CA ASP A 480 -8.41 33.90 -27.11
C ASP A 480 -7.61 32.63 -27.45
N LEU A 481 -6.65 32.25 -26.60
CA LEU A 481 -5.94 30.97 -26.69
C LEU A 481 -6.88 29.76 -26.52
N ALA A 482 -7.83 29.83 -25.57
CA ALA A 482 -8.79 28.76 -25.36
C ALA A 482 -9.75 28.59 -26.55
N ARG A 483 -10.17 29.70 -27.18
CA ARG A 483 -10.94 29.66 -28.42
C ARG A 483 -10.14 28.99 -29.53
N PHE A 484 -8.89 29.43 -29.71
CA PHE A 484 -7.99 28.80 -30.67
C PHE A 484 -7.85 27.30 -30.42
N ALA A 485 -7.64 26.86 -29.18
CA ALA A 485 -7.43 25.44 -28.85
C ALA A 485 -8.66 24.54 -29.09
N LEU A 486 -9.87 25.11 -29.22
CA LEU A 486 -11.13 24.36 -29.32
C LEU A 486 -11.83 24.50 -30.68
N THR A 487 -11.43 25.48 -31.49
CA THR A 487 -11.71 25.55 -32.93
C THR A 487 -10.68 24.75 -33.68
#